data_AF-S3BJX4-F1
#
_entry.id   AF-S3BJX4-F1
#
_cell.length_a   1.000
_cell.length_b   1.000
_cell.length_c   1.000
_cell.angle_alpha   90.00
_cell.angle_beta   90.00
_cell.angle_gamma   90.00
#
_symmetry.space_group_name_H-M   'P 1'
#
loop_
_entity.id
_entity.type
_entity.pdbx_description
1 polymer ?
#
loop_
_entity_poly.entity_id
_entity_poly.type
_entity_poly.pdbx_seq_one_letter_code
_entity_poly.pdbx_strand_id
1 'polypeptide(L)' 'MPALVTAQDAAHYTGRPVGTIWRWASEGRITRYGTGRNVRYDVMEMTPRTFDEWTGEVVPGEPPPLPERAPRAA' A
#
# COMPACT_ATOMS: atom_id res chain seq x y z
N MET A 1 -4.57 -15.03 5.75
CA MET A 1 -5.20 -14.99 4.41
C MET A 1 -5.09 -13.55 3.91
N PRO A 2 -4.67 -13.31 2.67
CA PRO A 2 -4.52 -11.94 2.15
C PRO A 2 -5.89 -11.28 1.91
N ALA A 3 -5.98 -9.96 2.10
CA ALA A 3 -7.19 -9.18 1.82
C ALA A 3 -6.96 -8.31 0.58
N LEU A 4 -7.39 -8.83 -0.58
CA LEU A 4 -7.01 -8.33 -1.89
C LEU A 4 -7.93 -7.19 -2.37
N VAL A 5 -7.38 -5.99 -2.49
CA VAL A 5 -8.11 -4.78 -2.88
C VAL A 5 -7.54 -4.14 -4.15
N THR A 6 -8.31 -3.24 -4.78
CA THR A 6 -7.79 -2.47 -5.92
C THR A 6 -6.81 -1.39 -5.46
N ALA A 7 -6.08 -0.78 -6.40
CA ALA A 7 -5.20 0.34 -6.07
C ALA A 7 -5.97 1.57 -5.55
N GLN A 8 -7.22 1.77 -6.01
CA GLN A 8 -8.10 2.85 -5.52
C GLN A 8 -8.55 2.60 -4.09
N ASP A 9 -8.95 1.37 -3.78
CA ASP A 9 -9.35 1.00 -2.41
C ASP A 9 -8.18 1.09 -1.44
N ALA A 10 -6.99 0.64 -1.84
CA ALA A 10 -5.76 0.80 -1.06
C ALA A 10 -5.41 2.28 -0.83
N ALA A 11 -5.54 3.12 -1.85
CA ALA A 11 -5.33 4.56 -1.74
C ALA A 11 -6.33 5.19 -0.76
N HIS A 12 -7.60 4.78 -0.81
CA HIS A 12 -8.59 5.20 0.16
C HIS A 12 -8.20 4.76 1.58
N TYR A 13 -7.91 3.48 1.77
CA TYR A 13 -7.56 2.90 3.07
C TYR A 13 -6.38 3.62 3.73
N THR A 14 -5.33 3.90 2.97
CA THR A 14 -4.09 4.53 3.47
C THR A 14 -4.13 6.05 3.50
N GLY A 15 -5.14 6.67 2.86
CA GLY A 15 -5.18 8.13 2.67
C GLY A 15 -4.05 8.64 1.77
N ARG A 16 -3.46 7.78 0.93
CA ARG A 16 -2.35 8.12 0.03
C ARG A 16 -2.78 8.07 -1.44
N PRO A 17 -2.13 8.81 -2.34
CA PRO A 17 -2.43 8.74 -3.77
C PRO A 17 -2.19 7.34 -4.35
N VAL A 18 -2.97 6.95 -5.37
CA VAL A 18 -2.84 5.66 -6.08
C VAL A 18 -1.41 5.41 -6.59
N GLY A 19 -0.74 6.44 -7.10
CA GLY A 19 0.65 6.34 -7.55
C GLY A 19 1.63 5.93 -6.44
N THR A 20 1.31 6.22 -5.17
CA THR A 20 2.11 5.77 -4.02
C THR A 20 1.96 4.27 -3.80
N ILE A 21 0.75 3.72 -3.99
CA ILE A 21 0.51 2.26 -3.92
C ILE A 21 1.32 1.55 -5.01
N TRP A 22 1.29 2.06 -6.24
CA TRP A 22 2.11 1.52 -7.32
C TRP A 22 3.60 1.59 -7.02
N ARG A 23 4.08 2.72 -6.47
CA ARG A 23 5.46 2.88 -6.06
C ARG A 23 5.85 1.84 -5.02
N TRP A 24 5.06 1.64 -3.97
CA TRP A 24 5.32 0.63 -2.95
C TRP A 24 5.39 -0.78 -3.53
N ALA A 25 4.50 -1.11 -4.46
CA ALA A 25 4.53 -2.41 -5.13
C ALA A 25 5.78 -2.57 -6.03
N SER A 26 6.17 -1.53 -6.75
CA SER A 26 7.41 -1.51 -7.55
C SER A 26 8.68 -1.62 -6.69
N GLU A 27 8.65 -1.04 -5.50
CA GLU A 27 9.73 -1.13 -4.50
C GLU A 27 9.71 -2.46 -3.73
N GLY A 28 8.71 -3.30 -3.94
CA GLY A 28 8.56 -4.59 -3.25
C GLY A 28 8.15 -4.46 -1.78
N ARG A 29 7.60 -3.31 -1.37
CA ARG A 29 7.12 -3.10 0.01
C ARG A 29 5.77 -3.79 0.28
N ILE A 30 5.01 -4.01 -0.79
CA ILE A 30 3.71 -4.66 -0.75
C ILE A 30 3.62 -5.68 -1.90
N THR A 31 2.85 -6.72 -1.67
CA THR A 31 2.60 -7.81 -2.57
C THR A 31 1.48 -7.43 -3.55
N ARG A 32 1.71 -7.70 -4.84
CA ARG A 32 0.72 -7.56 -5.91
C ARG A 32 0.30 -8.93 -6.43
N TYR A 33 -0.96 -9.08 -6.77
CA TYR A 33 -1.56 -10.31 -7.27
C TYR A 33 -2.24 -10.04 -8.62
N GLY A 34 -2.10 -10.96 -9.56
CA GLY A 34 -2.67 -10.83 -10.91
C GLY A 34 -1.86 -9.96 -11.86
N THR A 35 -2.41 -9.68 -13.04
CA THR A 35 -1.74 -8.94 -14.13
C THR A 35 -2.69 -7.98 -14.85
N GLY A 36 -2.13 -6.97 -15.51
CA GLY A 36 -2.88 -6.00 -16.29
C GLY A 36 -3.95 -5.25 -15.48
N ARG A 37 -5.20 -5.28 -15.95
CA ARG A 37 -6.33 -4.59 -15.31
C ARG A 37 -6.85 -5.31 -14.05
N ASN A 38 -6.49 -6.56 -13.85
CA ASN A 38 -6.99 -7.39 -12.73
C ASN A 38 -6.03 -7.41 -11.53
N VAL A 39 -5.05 -6.50 -11.48
CA VAL A 39 -4.08 -6.43 -10.38
C VAL A 39 -4.78 -6.05 -9.07
N ARG A 40 -4.47 -6.78 -8.00
CA ARG A 40 -4.89 -6.52 -6.62
C ARG A 40 -3.69 -6.44 -5.68
N TYR A 41 -3.87 -5.78 -4.54
CA TYR A 41 -2.83 -5.58 -3.52
C TYR A 41 -3.34 -6.11 -2.18
N ASP A 42 -2.46 -6.68 -1.36
CA ASP A 42 -2.83 -7.06 0.00
C ASP A 42 -2.87 -5.83 0.90
N VAL A 43 -4.06 -5.45 1.34
CA VAL A 43 -4.24 -4.28 2.20
C VAL A 43 -3.68 -4.51 3.61
N MET A 44 -3.51 -5.76 4.02
CA MET A 44 -2.98 -6.11 5.35
C MET A 44 -1.50 -5.74 5.54
N GLU A 45 -0.79 -5.46 4.45
CA GLU A 45 0.60 -5.01 4.46
C GLU A 45 0.72 -3.47 4.54
N MET A 46 -0.41 -2.76 4.69
CA MET A 46 -0.48 -1.31 4.68
C MET A 46 -1.02 -0.77 6.00
N THR A 47 -0.57 0.43 6.35
CA THR A 47 -1.10 1.17 7.50
C THR A 47 -2.33 1.98 7.09
N PRO A 48 -3.47 1.90 7.80
CA PRO A 48 -4.63 2.72 7.51
C PRO A 48 -4.34 4.21 7.79
N ARG A 49 -5.08 5.10 7.14
CA ARG A 49 -5.17 6.50 7.56
C ARG A 49 -5.86 6.59 8.92
N THR A 50 -5.47 7.59 9.71
CA THR A 50 -6.16 7.96 10.93
C THR A 50 -7.03 9.19 10.66
N PHE A 51 -8.22 9.22 11.24
CA PHE A 51 -9.13 10.36 11.19
C PHE A 51 -9.41 10.82 12.62
N ASP A 52 -9.17 12.10 12.89
CA ASP A 52 -9.57 12.74 14.14
C ASP A 52 -10.97 13.35 13.96
N GLU A 53 -11.94 12.82 14.69
CA GLU A 53 -13.34 13.23 14.60
C GLU A 53 -13.63 14.61 15.20
N TRP A 54 -12.77 15.13 16.08
CA TRP A 54 -12.95 16.42 16.73
C TRP A 54 -12.35 17.57 15.91
N THR A 55 -11.25 17.32 15.20
CA THR A 55 -10.57 18.33 14.36
C THR A 55 -10.87 18.19 12.87
N GLY A 56 -11.37 17.02 12.45
CA GLY A 56 -11.55 16.66 11.03
C GLY A 56 -10.23 16.35 10.31
N GLU A 57 -9.11 16.27 11.04
CA GLU A 57 -7.79 16.02 10.46
C GLU A 57 -7.67 14.57 9.97
N VAL A 58 -7.14 14.41 8.76
CA VAL A 58 -6.83 13.10 8.17
C VAL A 58 -5.31 12.96 8.10
N VAL A 59 -4.77 12.02 8.86
CA VAL A 59 -3.35 11.67 8.83
C VAL A 59 -3.15 10.44 7.95
N PRO A 60 -2.39 10.53 6.84
CA PRO A 60 -2.12 9.38 5.99
C PRO A 60 -1.35 8.28 6.73
N GLY A 61 -1.67 7.02 6.44
CA GLY A 61 -0.98 5.86 7.02
C GLY A 61 0.51 5.86 6.70
N GLU A 62 1.32 5.36 7.64
CA GLU A 62 2.77 5.27 7.48
C GLU A 62 3.13 4.39 6.27
N PRO A 63 4.16 4.76 5.47
CA PRO A 63 4.60 3.90 4.38
C PRO A 63 5.06 2.54 4.92
N PRO A 64 4.71 1.42 4.26
CA PRO A 64 5.29 0.12 4.57
C PRO A 64 6.83 0.16 4.48
N PRO A 65 7.54 -0.68 5.25
CA PRO A 65 8.99 -0.72 5.25
C PRO A 65 9.53 -1.15 3.88
N LEU A 66 10.74 -0.72 3.55
CA LEU A 66 11.45 -1.28 2.40
C LEU A 66 11.82 -2.74 2.70
N PRO A 67 11.72 -3.66 1.73
CA PRO A 67 12.22 -5.01 1.92
C PRO A 67 13.74 -4.97 2.17
N GLU A 68 14.24 -5.82 3.06
CA GLU A 68 15.68 -6.01 3.21
C GLU A 68 16.26 -6.45 1.87
N ARG A 69 17.14 -5.62 1.31
CA ARG A 69 17.74 -5.88 0.01
C ARG A 69 18.62 -7.12 0.15
N ALA A 70 18.22 -8.24 -0.46
CA ALA A 70 19.14 -9.36 -0.63
C ALA A 70 20.37 -8.87 -1.40
N PRO A 71 21.61 -9.19 -0.98
CA PRO A 71 22.80 -8.80 -1.71
C PRO A 71 22.69 -9.32 -3.14
N ARG A 72 22.91 -8.42 -4.10
CA ARG A 72 22.90 -8.75 -5.53
C ARG A 72 23.99 -9.81 -5.78
N ALA A 73 23.61 -11.04 -6.07
CA ALA A 73 24.55 -12.03 -6.60
C ALA A 73 25.07 -11.50 -7.95
N ALA A 74 26.39 -11.45 -8.08
CA ALA A 74 27.12 -11.01 -9.27
C ALA A 74 27.15 -12.10 -10.33
#